data_AF-A0A970VX57-F1
#
_entry.id   AF-A0A970VX57-F1
#
_cell.length_a   1.000
_cell.length_b   1.000
_cell.length_c   1.000
_cell.angle_alpha   90.00
_cell.angle_beta   90.00
_cell.angle_gamma   90.00
#
_symmetry.space_group_name_H-M   'P 1'
#
loop_
_entity.id
_entity.type
_entity.pdbx_description
1 polymer ?
#
loop_
_entity_poly.entity_id
_entity_poly.type
_entity_poly.pdbx_seq_one_letter_code
_entity_poly.pdbx_strand_id
1 'polypeptide(L)' 'MMHSNGEIKKILDQGMISRSIFESEVTMRKCQLYSQLAQDKEIKDFFQKQASAMKGVIDYFQDKLSM' A
#
# COMPACT_ATOMS: atom_id res chain seq x y z
N MET A 1 -15.74 27.63 -9.65
CA MET A 1 -15.29 27.10 -10.94
C MET A 1 -15.74 25.66 -11.04
N MET A 2 -16.44 25.26 -12.11
CA MET A 2 -16.69 23.83 -12.37
C MET A 2 -15.42 23.24 -12.97
N HIS A 3 -14.85 22.22 -12.32
CA HIS A 3 -13.76 21.45 -12.89
C HIS A 3 -14.19 20.77 -14.19
N SER A 4 -13.28 20.67 -15.15
CA SER A 4 -13.56 19.87 -16.35
C SER A 4 -13.67 18.38 -15.99
N ASN A 5 -14.40 17.59 -16.78
CA ASN A 5 -14.48 16.14 -16.55
C ASN A 5 -13.08 15.47 -16.50
N GLY A 6 -12.11 16.01 -17.24
CA GLY A 6 -10.71 15.54 -17.20
C GLY A 6 -10.00 15.87 -15.89
N GLU A 7 -10.23 17.07 -15.34
CA GLU A 7 -9.71 17.46 -14.02
C GLU A 7 -10.31 16.63 -12.89
N ILE A 8 -11.63 16.39 -12.94
CA ILE A 8 -12.32 15.53 -11.96
C ILE A 8 -11.73 14.12 -11.99
N LYS A 9 -11.57 13.55 -13.20
CA LYS A 9 -10.96 12.23 -13.35
C LYS A 9 -9.55 12.19 -12.75
N LYS A 10 -8.71 13.18 -13.03
CA LYS A 10 -7.34 13.26 -12.48
C LYS A 10 -7.34 13.27 -10.94
N ILE A 11 -8.22 14.04 -10.32
CA ILE A 11 -8.36 14.09 -8.85
C ILE A 11 -8.78 12.73 -8.30
N LEU A 12 -9.75 12.06 -8.93
CA LEU A 12 -10.20 10.73 -8.50
C LEU A 12 -9.08 9.68 -8.65
N ASP A 13 -8.35 9.71 -9.76
CA ASP A 13 -7.23 8.80 -10.00
C ASP A 13 -6.12 8.99 -8.96
N GLN A 14 -5.76 10.24 -8.64
CA GLN A 14 -4.80 10.55 -7.57
C GLN A 14 -5.30 10.11 -6.18
N GLY A 15 -6.59 10.29 -5.90
CA GLY A 15 -7.21 9.83 -4.67
C GLY A 15 -7.16 8.31 -4.52
N MET A 16 -7.41 7.58 -5.61
CA MET A 16 -7.31 6.12 -5.64
C MET A 16 -5.88 5.64 -5.40
N ILE A 17 -4.89 6.23 -6.06
CA ILE A 17 -3.47 5.89 -5.84
C ILE A 17 -3.07 6.15 -4.38
N SER A 18 -3.43 7.31 -3.85
CA SER A 18 -3.13 7.68 -2.45
C SER A 18 -3.75 6.69 -1.47
N ARG A 19 -4.99 6.26 -1.72
CA ARG A 19 -5.67 5.25 -0.92
C ARG A 19 -4.96 3.90 -1.00
N SER A 20 -4.55 3.47 -2.20
CA SER A 20 -3.82 2.21 -2.38
C SER A 20 -2.47 2.20 -1.65
N ILE A 21 -1.75 3.32 -1.61
CA ILE A 21 -0.53 3.47 -0.81
C ILE A 21 -0.84 3.26 0.67
N PHE A 22 -1.83 3.98 1.21
CA PHE A 22 -2.20 3.88 2.62
C PHE A 22 -2.64 2.47 3.02
N GLU A 23 -3.52 1.85 2.24
CA GLU A 23 -3.99 0.47 2.51
C GLU A 23 -2.84 -0.55 2.47
N SER A 24 -1.86 -0.35 1.58
CA SER A 24 -0.66 -1.19 1.49
C SER A 24 0.27 -0.99 2.69
N GLU A 25 0.47 0.25 3.15
CA GLU A 25 1.24 0.55 4.36
C GLU A 25 0.60 -0.06 5.62
N VAL A 26 -0.71 0.06 5.77
CA VAL A 26 -1.45 -0.55 6.89
C VAL A 26 -1.30 -2.07 6.85
N THR A 27 -1.41 -2.67 5.67
CA THR A 27 -1.25 -4.12 5.48
C THR A 27 0.18 -4.56 5.83
N MET A 28 1.21 -3.84 5.38
CA MET A 28 2.60 -4.08 5.73
C MET A 28 2.80 -4.08 7.25
N ARG A 29 2.28 -3.06 7.95
CA ARG A 29 2.39 -2.93 9.41
C ARG A 29 1.66 -4.07 10.14
N LYS A 30 0.49 -4.50 9.64
CA LYS A 30 -0.22 -5.67 10.17
C LYS A 30 0.60 -6.94 10.02
N CYS A 31 1.22 -7.17 8.86
CA CYS A 31 2.12 -8.30 8.67
C CYS A 31 3.30 -8.26 9.64
N GLN A 32 3.93 -7.09 9.83
CA GLN A 32 5.01 -6.94 10.82
C GLN A 32 4.55 -7.29 12.24
N LEU A 33 3.38 -6.79 12.65
CA LEU A 33 2.78 -7.11 13.95
C LEU A 33 2.51 -8.62 14.09
N TYR A 34 1.88 -9.25 13.09
CA TYR A 34 1.57 -10.69 13.15
C TYR A 34 2.83 -11.56 13.15
N SER A 35 3.89 -11.15 12.45
CA SER A 35 5.20 -11.79 12.52
C SER A 35 5.79 -11.74 13.95
N GLN A 36 5.62 -10.61 14.65
CA GLN A 36 6.08 -10.45 16.03
C GLN A 36 5.26 -11.27 17.03
N LEU A 37 3.97 -11.46 16.79
CA LEU A 37 3.07 -12.24 17.66
C LEU A 37 3.13 -13.74 17.41
N ALA A 38 3.59 -14.17 16.23
CA ALA A 38 3.68 -15.57 15.86
C ALA A 38 4.73 -16.31 16.70
N GLN A 39 4.32 -17.42 17.30
CA GLN A 39 5.21 -18.35 18.01
C GLN A 39 5.82 -19.40 17.06
N ASP A 40 5.09 -19.75 16.01
CA ASP A 40 5.54 -20.66 14.97
C ASP A 40 6.51 -19.95 13.99
N LYS A 41 7.62 -20.62 13.68
CA LYS A 41 8.67 -20.06 12.81
C LYS A 41 8.19 -19.86 11.37
N GLU A 42 7.44 -20.79 10.81
CA GLU A 42 6.97 -20.71 9.43
C GLU A 42 5.95 -19.57 9.28
N ILE A 43 5.06 -19.40 10.25
CA ILE A 43 4.10 -18.29 10.29
C ILE A 43 4.83 -16.95 10.41
N LYS A 44 5.86 -16.88 11.27
CA LYS A 44 6.70 -15.68 11.41
C LYS A 44 7.36 -15.29 10.09
N ASP A 45 8.01 -16.26 9.44
CA ASP A 45 8.70 -16.08 8.16
C ASP A 45 7.73 -15.70 7.03
N PHE A 46 6.53 -16.30 7.02
CA PHE A 46 5.46 -15.95 6.08
C PHE A 46 5.10 -14.47 6.19
N PHE A 47 4.75 -13.99 7.38
CA PHE A 47 4.36 -12.59 7.56
C PHE A 47 5.50 -11.61 7.28
N GLN A 48 6.75 -11.98 7.58
CA GLN A 48 7.90 -11.14 7.27
C GLN A 48 8.12 -11.01 5.75
N LYS A 49 7.92 -12.10 4.98
CA LYS A 49 7.93 -12.06 3.51
C LYS A 49 6.80 -11.21 2.94
N GLN A 50 5.58 -11.34 3.48
CA GLN A 50 4.43 -10.52 3.05
C GLN A 50 4.68 -9.03 3.31
N ALA A 51 5.23 -8.66 4.48
CA ALA A 51 5.59 -7.27 4.77
C ALA A 51 6.63 -6.74 3.76
N SER A 52 7.62 -7.55 3.40
CA SER A 52 8.64 -7.17 2.40
C SER A 52 8.04 -6.99 1.00
N ALA A 53 7.10 -7.85 0.61
CA ALA A 53 6.40 -7.74 -0.68
C ALA A 53 5.54 -6.46 -0.76
N MET A 54 4.91 -6.05 0.35
CA MET A 54 4.12 -4.81 0.39
C MET A 54 4.96 -3.57 0.12
N LYS A 55 6.26 -3.58 0.46
CA LYS A 55 7.15 -2.46 0.12
C LYS A 55 7.22 -2.24 -1.40
N GLY A 56 7.32 -3.31 -2.19
CA GLY A 56 7.30 -3.21 -3.66
C GLY A 56 5.98 -2.68 -4.22
N VAL A 57 4.85 -3.02 -3.59
CA VAL A 57 3.53 -2.49 -3.97
C VAL A 57 3.43 -0.99 -3.66
N ILE A 58 3.90 -0.57 -2.48
CA ILE A 58 3.95 0.85 -2.08
C ILE A 58 4.81 1.64 -3.07
N ASP A 59 6.01 1.16 -3.36
CA ASP A 59 6.95 1.82 -4.27
C ASP A 59 6.34 1.98 -5.67
N TYR A 60 5.67 0.95 -6.19
CA TYR A 60 4.94 1.03 -7.46
C TYR A 60 3.88 2.14 -7.48
N PHE A 61 3.07 2.25 -6.43
CA PHE A 61 2.04 3.30 -6.39
C PHE A 61 2.63 4.69 -6.13
N GLN A 62 3.73 4.81 -5.38
CA GLN A 62 4.45 6.07 -5.21
C GLN A 62 5.04 6.59 -6.53
N ASP A 63 5.57 5.70 -7.36
CA ASP A 63 6.02 6.03 -8.71
C ASP A 63 4.86 6.56 -9.57
N LYS A 64 3.66 5.95 -9.46
CA LYS A 64 2.45 6.40 -10.17
C LYS A 64 1.90 7.73 -9.68
N LEU A 65 2.14 8.10 -8.42
CA LEU A 65 1.72 9.39 -7.86
C LEU A 65 2.69 10.52 -8.24
N SER A 66 3.97 10.18 -8.45
CA SER A 66 5.04 11.13 -8.77
C SER A 66 5.14 11.46 -10.27
N MET A 67 4.47 10.68 -11.13
CA MET A 67 4.28 10.93 -12.57
C MET A 67 3.08 11.84 -12.83
#